data_AF-A0A2A5NWM1-F1
#
_entry.id   AF-A0A2A5NWM1-F1
#
_cell.length_a   1.000
_cell.length_b   1.000
_cell.length_c   1.000
_cell.angle_alpha   90.00
_cell.angle_beta   90.00
_cell.angle_gamma   90.00
#
_symmetry.space_group_name_H-M   'P 1'
#
loop_
_entity.id
_entity.type
_entity.pdbx_description
1 polymer ?
#
loop_
_entity_poly.entity_id
_entity_poly.type
_entity_poly.pdbx_seq_one_letter_code
_entity_poly.pdbx_strand_id
1 'polypeptide(L)'
;MQPRIRSTLRHIAIGLTAGSALIAAGIGVPAVASAATPTSISSALQEFGAPGLGPNVMVFTPSAPQADVQAAFDAVSAQQVSNQFGPERYTLLFAPGTYGSAAEPLVVQVGYYEQVAGLGADPGDVVVNGAVNVLNQCDATSGCIALNNFWRSLSNLTINPTGSSGCRADTEFWAVSQASPMRRVQVNGTTTLMDYCTAGPQYASGGFIADSAFSGQVVNGSQQQFLVRNSSIGGWSNGVWNQVFSGVTGAPTETFGQSGAQPYTTLATTPVTRETPFLVRSAGGSYSVRVPDATEDTSGTSWASDATARSVPLRDFFVATPRTPVAQVNRALARGSDLLLSPGVYSYAEPIRVVHPDTVVMGLGFATLVPTAGGHALDLRGAAGSVVTGLVLDAGPRGSRTLLDVGRGRSGGQPTLVSDVFFRVGGATAGRTDTALTVDASDVVLDDVWAWRADHGTGVGWSSNRSDTGVVVNGDRVTATGLFVEHFQKTEVQWNGEDGRVVFFQNEMPYDVPSQAAWNASRNTKGYPALAISPRVRSFHGSGMGSYSFFDQGVDVHASEAFTTSGRSGIVMHDLLTRFLNGSGGIDSVIDGTGAAVDATNPGPAQVVDAH
;
A
#
# COMPACT_ATOMS: atom_id res chain seq x y z
N MET A 1 24.01 37.47 0.42
CA MET A 1 25.16 37.38 -0.50
C MET A 1 25.60 35.93 -0.55
N GLN A 2 25.21 35.21 -1.61
CA GLN A 2 25.59 33.81 -1.85
C GLN A 2 26.39 33.73 -3.15
N PRO A 3 27.46 32.94 -3.22
CA PRO A 3 28.21 32.79 -4.46
C PRO A 3 27.54 31.77 -5.39
N ARG A 4 27.31 32.20 -6.63
CA ARG A 4 26.92 31.36 -7.76
C ARG A 4 28.10 30.47 -8.16
N ILE A 5 27.90 29.16 -8.19
CA ILE A 5 28.80 28.23 -8.88
C ILE A 5 28.12 27.81 -10.19
N ARG A 6 28.68 28.29 -11.30
CA ARG A 6 28.37 27.81 -12.66
C ARG A 6 29.26 26.59 -12.93
N SER A 7 28.68 25.44 -13.25
CA SER A 7 29.42 24.31 -13.84
C SER A 7 29.14 24.25 -15.34
N THR A 8 30.19 24.48 -16.13
CA THR A 8 30.25 24.22 -17.57
C THR A 8 30.63 22.76 -17.80
N LEU A 9 29.77 21.97 -18.43
CA LEU A 9 30.10 20.63 -18.94
C LEU A 9 30.81 20.76 -20.29
N ARG A 10 32.07 20.32 -20.35
CA ARG A 10 32.81 20.06 -21.60
C ARG A 10 32.61 18.60 -21.97
N HIS A 11 32.04 18.35 -23.15
CA HIS A 11 32.03 17.04 -23.79
C HIS A 11 33.43 16.71 -24.34
N ILE A 12 33.97 15.55 -23.97
CA ILE A 12 35.11 14.95 -24.64
C ILE A 12 34.64 13.62 -25.24
N ALA A 13 34.66 13.58 -26.57
CA ALA A 13 34.49 12.39 -27.37
C ALA A 13 35.86 11.76 -27.64
N ILE A 14 35.99 10.45 -27.42
CA ILE A 14 37.06 9.58 -27.90
C ILE A 14 36.34 8.25 -28.18
N GLY A 15 36.30 7.65 -29.37
CA GLY A 15 37.26 7.61 -30.46
C GLY A 15 37.69 6.15 -30.65
N LEU A 16 36.90 5.36 -31.40
CA LEU A 16 37.22 3.98 -31.75
C LEU A 16 38.54 3.90 -32.53
N THR A 17 39.40 2.94 -32.18
CA THR A 17 40.36 2.34 -33.12
C THR A 17 40.43 0.83 -32.91
N ALA A 18 40.28 0.10 -34.01
CA ALA A 18 40.43 -1.34 -34.11
C ALA A 18 41.91 -1.70 -34.31
N GLY A 19 42.35 -2.80 -33.70
CA GLY A 19 43.67 -3.38 -33.91
C GLY A 19 43.65 -4.87 -33.65
N SER A 20 43.60 -5.67 -34.72
CA SER A 20 43.73 -7.12 -34.69
C SER A 20 45.20 -7.53 -34.54
N ALA A 21 45.51 -8.42 -33.60
CA ALA A 21 46.74 -9.20 -33.61
C ALA A 21 46.46 -10.61 -33.08
N LEU A 22 46.63 -11.60 -33.97
CA LEU A 22 46.65 -13.03 -33.69
C LEU A 22 48.00 -13.42 -33.10
N ILE A 23 48.02 -14.03 -31.92
CA ILE A 23 49.10 -14.91 -31.46
C ILE A 23 48.47 -16.14 -30.81
N ALA A 24 48.75 -17.31 -31.38
CA ALA A 24 48.36 -18.61 -30.87
C ALA A 24 49.53 -19.24 -30.10
N ALA A 25 49.34 -19.61 -28.84
CA ALA A 25 50.07 -20.69 -28.16
C ALA A 25 49.49 -20.95 -26.76
N GLY A 26 49.19 -22.22 -26.46
CA GLY A 26 49.03 -22.72 -25.08
C GLY A 26 47.60 -23.10 -24.68
N ILE A 27 47.18 -24.30 -25.06
CA ILE A 27 45.99 -24.95 -24.51
C ILE A 27 46.31 -25.39 -23.08
N GLY A 28 45.90 -24.58 -22.10
CA GLY A 28 45.72 -24.99 -20.71
C GLY A 28 44.24 -24.80 -20.38
N VAL A 29 43.48 -25.88 -20.28
CA VAL A 29 42.07 -25.85 -19.87
C VAL A 29 42.04 -25.33 -18.42
N PRO A 30 41.49 -24.14 -18.12
CA PRO A 30 41.11 -23.85 -16.76
C PRO A 30 39.93 -24.77 -16.46
N ALA A 31 40.03 -25.53 -15.37
CA ALA A 31 38.89 -26.27 -14.84
C ALA A 31 37.72 -25.29 -14.74
N VAL A 32 36.68 -25.54 -15.54
CA VAL A 32 35.40 -24.87 -15.40
C VAL A 32 34.93 -25.25 -14.00
N ALA A 33 35.01 -24.31 -13.06
CA ALA A 33 34.31 -24.43 -11.80
C ALA A 33 32.83 -24.58 -12.18
N SER A 34 32.31 -25.78 -12.00
CA SER A 34 30.91 -26.10 -12.17
C SER A 34 30.11 -25.03 -11.42
N ALA A 35 29.38 -24.19 -12.15
CA ALA A 35 28.39 -23.33 -11.55
C ALA A 35 27.48 -24.23 -10.71
N ALA A 36 27.50 -24.04 -9.39
CA ALA A 36 26.57 -24.71 -8.50
C ALA A 36 25.16 -24.40 -9.02
N THR A 37 24.43 -25.44 -9.38
CA THR A 37 23.01 -25.35 -9.70
C THR A 37 22.27 -24.68 -8.53
N PRO A 38 21.26 -23.83 -8.78
CA PRO A 38 20.45 -23.22 -7.74
C PRO A 38 19.51 -24.27 -7.14
N THR A 39 20.04 -25.13 -6.28
CA THR A 39 19.28 -26.18 -5.57
C THR A 39 19.07 -25.87 -4.09
N SER A 40 19.61 -24.76 -3.57
CA SER A 40 19.58 -24.43 -2.13
C SER A 40 18.36 -23.63 -1.66
N ILE A 41 17.76 -22.79 -2.52
CA ILE A 41 16.57 -21.99 -2.15
C ILE A 41 15.36 -22.90 -1.90
N SER A 42 15.22 -23.95 -2.71
CA SER A 42 14.07 -24.85 -2.65
C SER A 42 14.05 -25.73 -1.39
N SER A 43 15.18 -26.09 -0.80
CA SER A 43 15.21 -27.00 0.37
C SER A 43 14.87 -26.27 1.67
N ALA A 44 15.46 -25.09 1.89
CA ALA A 44 15.20 -24.28 3.09
C ALA A 44 13.73 -23.84 3.17
N LEU A 45 13.12 -23.51 2.02
CA LEU A 45 11.72 -23.09 1.97
C LEU A 45 10.73 -24.27 2.06
N GLN A 46 11.09 -25.45 1.52
CA GLN A 46 10.21 -26.62 1.57
C GLN A 46 10.02 -27.16 2.99
N GLU A 47 11.03 -27.04 3.85
CA GLU A 47 10.97 -27.50 5.23
C GLU A 47 9.83 -26.84 6.02
N PHE A 48 9.58 -25.56 5.77
CA PHE A 48 8.55 -24.78 6.44
C PHE A 48 7.22 -24.72 5.69
N GLY A 49 7.07 -25.47 4.60
CA GLY A 49 5.85 -25.43 3.79
C GLY A 49 4.60 -25.74 4.61
N ALA A 50 3.49 -25.06 4.31
CA ALA A 50 2.20 -25.29 4.94
C ALA A 50 1.24 -26.03 3.98
N PRO A 51 1.14 -27.37 4.05
CA PRO A 51 0.22 -28.13 3.21
C PRO A 51 -1.22 -27.64 3.42
N GLY A 52 -1.86 -27.19 2.33
CA GLY A 52 -3.21 -26.65 2.35
C GLY A 52 -3.33 -25.13 2.20
N LEU A 53 -2.23 -24.36 2.34
CA LEU A 53 -2.21 -22.91 2.09
C LEU A 53 -1.48 -22.52 0.80
N GLY A 54 -0.82 -23.48 0.15
CA GLY A 54 -0.09 -23.28 -1.11
C GLY A 54 1.43 -23.39 -0.92
N PRO A 55 2.18 -23.51 -2.02
CA PRO A 55 3.61 -23.82 -1.98
C PRO A 55 4.49 -22.65 -1.51
N ASN A 56 3.98 -21.42 -1.54
CA ASN A 56 4.73 -20.21 -1.21
C ASN A 56 4.36 -19.66 0.17
N VAL A 57 3.77 -20.51 1.02
CA VAL A 57 3.42 -20.19 2.40
C VAL A 57 4.34 -20.99 3.31
N MET A 58 5.15 -20.27 4.10
CA MET A 58 6.02 -20.83 5.12
C MET A 58 5.41 -20.60 6.51
N VAL A 59 5.42 -21.63 7.35
CA VAL A 59 4.97 -21.54 8.75
C VAL A 59 6.11 -21.99 9.65
N PHE A 60 6.72 -21.02 10.31
CA PHE A 60 7.74 -21.25 11.33
C PHE A 60 7.07 -21.64 12.64
N THR A 61 7.72 -22.55 13.38
CA THR A 61 7.28 -22.93 14.73
C THR A 61 8.39 -22.60 15.73
N PRO A 62 8.08 -22.41 17.02
CA PRO A 62 9.11 -22.04 18.02
C PRO A 62 10.20 -23.10 18.22
N SER A 63 9.98 -24.33 17.74
CA SER A 63 10.98 -25.40 17.76
C SER A 63 11.92 -25.39 16.56
N ALA A 64 11.64 -24.58 15.53
CA ALA A 64 12.54 -24.44 14.38
C ALA A 64 13.85 -23.80 14.85
N PRO A 65 15.02 -24.33 14.45
CA PRO A 65 16.29 -23.68 14.73
C PRO A 65 16.29 -22.26 14.15
N GLN A 66 16.72 -21.28 14.95
CA GLN A 66 16.66 -19.88 14.54
C GLN A 66 17.46 -19.61 13.26
N ALA A 67 18.62 -20.25 13.09
CA ALA A 67 19.44 -20.12 11.90
C ALA A 67 18.69 -20.53 10.62
N ASP A 68 17.80 -21.52 10.71
CA ASP A 68 17.01 -21.99 9.57
C ASP A 68 15.87 -21.01 9.25
N VAL A 69 15.24 -20.43 10.28
CA VAL A 69 14.27 -19.34 10.12
C VAL A 69 14.93 -18.13 9.45
N GLN A 70 16.10 -17.70 9.96
CA GLN A 70 16.88 -16.62 9.35
C GLN A 70 17.24 -16.93 7.90
N ALA A 71 17.74 -18.13 7.61
CA ALA A 71 18.11 -18.53 6.25
C ALA A 71 16.91 -18.55 5.28
N ALA A 72 15.71 -18.90 5.75
CA ALA A 72 14.50 -18.83 4.94
C ALA A 72 14.13 -17.38 4.59
N PHE A 73 14.18 -16.46 5.56
CA PHE A 73 13.98 -15.03 5.31
C PHE A 73 15.06 -14.45 4.39
N ASP A 74 16.34 -14.78 4.61
CA ASP A 74 17.44 -14.31 3.77
C ASP A 74 17.28 -14.79 2.32
N ALA A 75 16.81 -16.02 2.11
CA ALA A 75 16.55 -16.57 0.78
C ALA A 75 15.40 -15.83 0.06
N VAL A 76 14.32 -15.52 0.78
CA VAL A 76 13.19 -14.73 0.23
C VAL A 76 13.64 -13.29 -0.03
N SER A 77 14.33 -12.66 0.91
CA SER A 77 14.85 -11.29 0.80
C SER A 77 15.79 -11.14 -0.40
N ALA A 78 16.72 -12.09 -0.60
CA ALA A 78 17.63 -12.10 -1.74
C ALA A 78 16.90 -12.13 -3.10
N GLN A 79 15.70 -12.71 -3.13
CA GLN A 79 14.84 -12.67 -4.31
C GLN A 79 14.01 -11.40 -4.36
N GLN A 80 13.37 -11.01 -3.25
CA GLN A 80 12.26 -10.07 -3.25
C GLN A 80 12.65 -8.61 -3.01
N VAL A 81 13.81 -8.30 -2.42
CA VAL A 81 14.17 -6.90 -2.11
C VAL A 81 14.20 -6.01 -3.35
N SER A 82 14.71 -6.52 -4.48
CA SER A 82 14.78 -5.77 -5.75
C SER A 82 13.67 -6.14 -6.75
N ASN A 83 12.74 -7.04 -6.37
CA ASN A 83 11.78 -7.65 -7.30
C ASN A 83 10.47 -6.88 -7.45
N GLN A 84 10.56 -5.58 -7.73
CA GLN A 84 9.41 -4.68 -7.77
C GLN A 84 8.30 -5.17 -8.71
N PHE A 85 8.63 -5.76 -9.86
CA PHE A 85 7.66 -6.17 -10.88
C PHE A 85 7.65 -7.67 -11.18
N GLY A 86 8.31 -8.49 -10.36
CA GLY A 86 8.31 -9.94 -10.56
C GLY A 86 7.02 -10.62 -10.15
N PRO A 87 6.79 -11.84 -10.67
CA PRO A 87 5.60 -12.63 -10.36
C PRO A 87 5.65 -13.34 -9.00
N GLU A 88 6.80 -13.37 -8.32
CA GLU A 88 6.99 -14.13 -7.09
C GLU A 88 6.36 -13.44 -5.88
N ARG A 89 5.77 -14.27 -5.01
CA ARG A 89 4.82 -13.88 -3.96
C ARG A 89 5.05 -14.83 -2.80
N TYR A 90 5.20 -14.30 -1.58
CA TYR A 90 5.52 -15.11 -0.41
C TYR A 90 4.70 -14.69 0.82
N THR A 91 4.37 -15.68 1.65
CA THR A 91 3.78 -15.46 2.98
C THR A 91 4.59 -16.22 4.02
N LEU A 92 5.16 -15.49 4.97
CA LEU A 92 6.03 -15.97 6.03
C LEU A 92 5.30 -15.81 7.36
N LEU A 93 4.90 -16.94 7.95
CA LEU A 93 4.01 -16.98 9.11
C LEU A 93 4.75 -17.53 10.33
N PHE A 94 4.58 -16.87 11.47
CA PHE A 94 5.06 -17.35 12.75
C PHE A 94 3.92 -17.98 13.54
N ALA A 95 4.01 -19.27 13.86
CA ALA A 95 3.10 -19.88 14.83
C ALA A 95 3.32 -19.27 16.24
N PRO A 96 2.32 -19.30 17.14
CA PRO A 96 2.46 -18.80 18.51
C PRO A 96 3.73 -19.31 19.22
N GLY A 97 4.46 -18.39 19.82
CA GLY A 97 5.69 -18.59 20.59
C GLY A 97 6.72 -17.49 20.35
N THR A 98 7.97 -17.75 20.74
CA THR A 98 9.05 -16.77 20.71
C THR A 98 10.15 -17.17 19.72
N TYR A 99 10.60 -16.21 18.93
CA TYR A 99 11.63 -16.35 17.90
C TYR A 99 12.74 -15.33 18.17
N GLY A 100 14.00 -15.72 18.03
CA GLY A 100 15.11 -14.86 18.42
C GLY A 100 15.34 -14.80 19.93
N SER A 101 16.50 -14.31 20.32
CA SER A 101 16.89 -14.00 21.69
C SER A 101 17.84 -12.79 21.72
N ALA A 102 18.16 -12.27 22.90
CA ALA A 102 19.17 -11.21 23.01
C ALA A 102 20.58 -11.65 22.58
N ALA A 103 20.90 -12.94 22.72
CA ALA A 103 22.21 -13.49 22.33
C ALA A 103 22.28 -13.81 20.83
N GLU A 104 21.17 -14.30 20.28
CA GLU A 104 21.00 -14.62 18.87
C GLU A 104 19.70 -13.92 18.42
N PRO A 105 19.73 -12.66 17.98
CA PRO A 105 18.53 -11.95 17.54
C PRO A 105 18.08 -12.41 16.15
N LEU A 106 16.78 -12.41 15.88
CA LEU A 106 16.22 -12.67 14.55
C LEU A 106 16.03 -11.34 13.80
N VAL A 107 16.97 -10.98 12.92
CA VAL A 107 16.93 -9.71 12.19
C VAL A 107 16.73 -10.00 10.72
N VAL A 108 15.53 -9.73 10.22
CA VAL A 108 15.12 -10.07 8.85
C VAL A 108 14.81 -8.81 8.04
N GLN A 109 14.79 -8.95 6.72
CA GLN A 109 14.42 -7.88 5.79
C GLN A 109 13.26 -8.34 4.91
N VAL A 110 12.22 -7.50 4.80
CA VAL A 110 11.00 -7.78 4.02
C VAL A 110 11.11 -7.13 2.64
N GLY A 111 10.98 -7.93 1.59
CA GLY A 111 11.05 -7.50 0.19
C GLY A 111 9.69 -7.09 -0.40
N TYR A 112 9.63 -6.94 -1.72
CA TYR A 112 8.37 -6.78 -2.45
C TYR A 112 7.53 -8.05 -2.36
N TYR A 113 6.21 -7.90 -2.40
CA TYR A 113 5.22 -8.97 -2.43
C TYR A 113 5.38 -10.03 -1.33
N GLU A 114 5.83 -9.57 -0.17
CA GLU A 114 6.10 -10.40 0.99
C GLU A 114 5.14 -10.01 2.11
N GLN A 115 4.40 -11.00 2.62
CA GLN A 115 3.58 -10.86 3.81
C GLN A 115 4.26 -11.57 4.98
N VAL A 116 4.52 -10.85 6.05
CA VAL A 116 4.99 -11.40 7.33
C VAL A 116 3.88 -11.27 8.36
N ALA A 117 3.52 -12.37 9.03
CA ALA A 117 2.47 -12.31 10.05
C ALA A 117 2.63 -13.35 11.17
N GLY A 118 2.12 -13.03 12.36
CA GLY A 118 1.90 -14.01 13.42
C GLY A 118 0.53 -14.70 13.29
N LEU A 119 0.46 -15.96 13.75
CA LEU A 119 -0.75 -16.79 13.74
C LEU A 119 -1.45 -16.86 15.10
N GLY A 120 -1.13 -15.92 15.99
CA GLY A 120 -1.75 -15.74 17.29
C GLY A 120 -3.19 -15.23 17.23
N ALA A 121 -3.96 -15.40 18.30
CA ALA A 121 -5.22 -14.67 18.45
C ALA A 121 -4.96 -13.22 18.90
N ASP A 122 -3.85 -13.02 19.60
CA ASP A 122 -3.32 -11.74 20.07
C ASP A 122 -1.89 -11.53 19.52
N PRO A 123 -1.45 -10.28 19.22
CA PRO A 123 -0.07 -10.03 18.81
C PRO A 123 0.98 -10.46 19.85
N GLY A 124 0.63 -10.55 21.13
CA GLY A 124 1.49 -11.05 22.20
C GLY A 124 1.76 -12.56 22.13
N ASP A 125 0.94 -13.32 21.40
CA ASP A 125 1.13 -14.77 21.23
C ASP A 125 2.36 -15.09 20.37
N VAL A 126 2.84 -14.15 19.56
CA VAL A 126 4.00 -14.29 18.67
C VAL A 126 5.00 -13.20 18.99
N VAL A 127 6.17 -13.56 19.50
CA VAL A 127 7.21 -12.61 19.91
C VAL A 127 8.46 -12.81 19.07
N VAL A 128 8.94 -11.75 18.43
CA VAL A 128 10.22 -11.69 17.73
C VAL A 128 11.19 -10.83 18.56
N ASN A 129 12.24 -11.45 19.11
CA ASN A 129 13.38 -10.73 19.68
C ASN A 129 14.39 -10.48 18.56
N GLY A 130 14.35 -9.27 18.01
CA GLY A 130 15.06 -8.93 16.79
C GLY A 130 14.38 -7.78 16.06
N ALA A 131 14.36 -7.79 14.73
CA ALA A 131 13.71 -6.75 13.93
C ALA A 131 13.20 -7.31 12.59
N VAL A 132 12.14 -6.72 12.04
CA VAL A 132 11.49 -7.14 10.78
C VAL A 132 11.53 -5.99 9.78
N ASN A 133 12.72 -5.71 9.27
CA ASN A 133 13.03 -4.43 8.67
C ASN A 133 12.57 -4.29 7.21
N VAL A 134 12.28 -3.05 6.83
CA VAL A 134 12.31 -2.55 5.46
C VAL A 134 13.31 -1.40 5.41
N LEU A 135 14.24 -1.47 4.45
CA LEU A 135 15.34 -0.52 4.26
C LEU A 135 15.25 0.14 2.88
N ASN A 136 16.00 1.21 2.65
CA ASN A 136 16.00 1.92 1.37
C ASN A 136 16.41 0.99 0.20
N GLN A 137 15.82 1.24 -0.97
CA GLN A 137 16.30 0.70 -2.24
C GLN A 137 17.46 1.56 -2.72
N CYS A 138 18.59 0.91 -3.03
CA CYS A 138 19.77 1.58 -3.54
C CYS A 138 20.01 1.21 -5.00
N ASP A 139 19.91 2.18 -5.88
CA ASP A 139 20.31 2.04 -7.28
C ASP A 139 21.22 3.19 -7.72
N ALA A 140 21.94 2.99 -8.83
CA ALA A 140 22.94 3.94 -9.32
C ALA A 140 22.36 5.27 -9.82
N THR A 141 21.05 5.32 -10.11
CA THR A 141 20.35 6.45 -10.74
C THR A 141 19.59 7.29 -9.72
N SER A 142 18.88 6.63 -8.80
CA SER A 142 17.99 7.25 -7.80
C SER A 142 18.67 7.44 -6.45
N GLY A 143 19.87 6.88 -6.26
CA GLY A 143 20.53 6.81 -4.96
C GLY A 143 19.84 5.78 -4.05
N CYS A 144 19.86 6.04 -2.75
CA CYS A 144 19.25 5.17 -1.74
C CYS A 144 18.01 5.83 -1.16
N ILE A 145 16.82 5.44 -1.62
CA ILE A 145 15.52 6.04 -1.23
C ILE A 145 14.47 4.95 -0.95
N ALA A 146 13.38 5.33 -0.29
CA ALA A 146 12.25 4.44 0.00
C ALA A 146 10.99 4.74 -0.83
N LEU A 147 11.04 5.65 -1.81
CA LEU A 147 9.89 6.04 -2.64
C LEU A 147 9.20 4.86 -3.34
N ASN A 148 9.95 3.78 -3.62
CA ASN A 148 9.40 2.61 -4.30
C ASN A 148 9.20 1.39 -3.40
N ASN A 149 9.38 1.50 -2.08
CA ASN A 149 9.19 0.37 -1.16
C ASN A 149 7.69 0.04 -0.98
N PHE A 150 7.11 -0.62 -1.98
CA PHE A 150 5.70 -0.99 -2.06
C PHE A 150 5.44 -2.46 -1.69
N TRP A 151 4.16 -2.79 -1.65
CA TRP A 151 3.59 -4.15 -1.70
C TRP A 151 4.20 -5.12 -0.70
N ARG A 152 4.19 -4.78 0.58
CA ARG A 152 4.66 -5.67 1.66
C ARG A 152 3.83 -5.47 2.92
N SER A 153 3.81 -6.41 3.84
CA SER A 153 2.99 -6.23 5.04
C SER A 153 3.58 -6.92 6.26
N LEU A 154 3.34 -6.33 7.42
CA LEU A 154 3.70 -6.88 8.72
C LEU A 154 2.46 -6.90 9.62
N SER A 155 2.14 -8.05 10.23
CA SER A 155 0.97 -8.11 11.10
C SER A 155 0.99 -9.11 12.24
N ASN A 156 0.15 -8.83 13.26
CA ASN A 156 -0.26 -9.76 14.31
C ASN A 156 0.90 -10.40 15.09
N LEU A 157 1.90 -9.60 15.48
CA LEU A 157 3.04 -10.05 16.27
C LEU A 157 3.61 -8.93 17.14
N THR A 158 4.43 -9.33 18.11
CA THR A 158 5.21 -8.44 18.97
C THR A 158 6.67 -8.46 18.54
N ILE A 159 7.28 -7.29 18.40
CA ILE A 159 8.70 -7.10 18.17
C ILE A 159 9.33 -6.51 19.43
N ASN A 160 10.39 -7.14 19.89
CA ASN A 160 11.32 -6.57 20.86
C ASN A 160 12.60 -6.21 20.09
N PRO A 161 12.77 -4.94 19.65
CA PRO A 161 13.94 -4.52 18.90
C PRO A 161 15.23 -4.89 19.63
N THR A 162 16.01 -5.78 19.03
CA THR A 162 17.34 -6.13 19.53
C THR A 162 18.27 -6.56 18.39
N GLY A 163 19.57 -6.38 18.59
CA GLY A 163 20.57 -6.74 17.60
C GLY A 163 20.88 -5.61 16.64
N SER A 164 21.41 -5.94 15.47
CA SER A 164 22.06 -4.98 14.55
C SER A 164 23.21 -4.22 15.24
N SER A 165 23.74 -3.18 14.60
CA SER A 165 24.81 -2.36 15.17
C SER A 165 24.75 -0.92 14.66
N GLY A 166 25.49 -0.02 15.33
CA GLY A 166 25.57 1.39 14.95
C GLY A 166 24.20 2.06 15.01
N CYS A 167 23.87 2.84 13.98
CA CYS A 167 22.62 3.59 13.94
C CYS A 167 21.36 2.71 13.77
N ARG A 168 21.54 1.40 13.50
CA ARG A 168 20.45 0.40 13.42
C ARG A 168 20.24 -0.39 14.70
N ALA A 169 21.09 -0.20 15.70
CA ALA A 169 21.03 -0.99 16.93
C ALA A 169 19.66 -0.83 17.61
N ASP A 170 19.08 -1.96 18.03
CA ASP A 170 17.88 -2.04 18.86
C ASP A 170 16.71 -1.15 18.37
N THR A 171 16.53 -1.08 17.05
CA THR A 171 15.52 -0.22 16.39
C THR A 171 14.83 -1.00 15.27
N GLU A 172 13.51 -0.88 15.19
CA GLU A 172 12.70 -1.41 14.08
C GLU A 172 12.67 -0.41 12.92
N PHE A 173 13.08 -0.81 11.71
CA PHE A 173 13.04 0.03 10.52
C PHE A 173 11.89 -0.38 9.62
N TRP A 174 10.90 0.48 9.44
CA TRP A 174 9.80 0.29 8.49
C TRP A 174 9.81 1.39 7.43
N ALA A 175 10.90 1.48 6.66
CA ALA A 175 11.10 2.51 5.64
C ALA A 175 10.32 2.21 4.36
N VAL A 176 9.01 2.44 4.38
CA VAL A 176 8.08 2.06 3.31
C VAL A 176 7.49 3.25 2.56
N SER A 177 6.84 2.96 1.42
CA SER A 177 5.89 3.87 0.77
C SER A 177 4.48 3.25 0.71
N GLN A 178 3.67 3.52 -0.30
CA GLN A 178 2.27 3.05 -0.42
C GLN A 178 2.14 1.51 -0.41
N ALA A 179 0.93 1.02 -0.11
CA ALA A 179 0.59 -0.41 -0.05
C ALA A 179 1.54 -1.27 0.79
N SER A 180 1.93 -0.72 1.94
CA SER A 180 2.85 -1.35 2.88
C SER A 180 2.32 -1.39 4.32
N PRO A 181 1.14 -1.97 4.56
CA PRO A 181 0.45 -1.87 5.85
C PRO A 181 1.21 -2.57 6.99
N MET A 182 1.24 -1.91 8.15
CA MET A 182 1.56 -2.51 9.44
C MET A 182 0.29 -2.58 10.29
N ARG A 183 -0.15 -3.80 10.65
CA ARG A 183 -1.43 -4.01 11.34
C ARG A 183 -1.29 -4.91 12.54
N ARG A 184 -1.89 -4.53 13.67
CA ARG A 184 -1.93 -5.41 14.85
C ARG A 184 -0.52 -5.79 15.31
N VAL A 185 0.40 -4.84 15.33
CA VAL A 185 1.80 -5.05 15.74
C VAL A 185 2.05 -4.35 17.06
N GLN A 186 2.77 -5.01 17.97
CA GLN A 186 3.33 -4.36 19.14
C GLN A 186 4.84 -4.21 18.97
N VAL A 187 5.38 -2.99 19.03
CA VAL A 187 6.83 -2.77 19.06
C VAL A 187 7.25 -2.23 20.42
N ASN A 188 8.05 -3.02 21.13
CA ASN A 188 8.57 -2.69 22.45
C ASN A 188 9.91 -1.96 22.36
N GLY A 189 9.94 -0.84 21.64
CA GLY A 189 11.17 -0.07 21.39
C GLY A 189 10.95 1.06 20.39
N THR A 190 12.06 1.62 19.91
CA THR A 190 12.03 2.65 18.87
C THR A 190 11.66 2.04 17.52
N THR A 191 10.78 2.71 16.79
CA THR A 191 10.48 2.39 15.39
C THR A 191 10.80 3.61 14.53
N THR A 192 11.40 3.42 13.36
CA THR A 192 11.62 4.48 12.38
C THR A 192 10.91 4.16 11.07
N LEU A 193 10.22 5.15 10.52
CA LEU A 193 9.54 5.07 9.23
C LEU A 193 10.43 5.55 8.07
N MET A 194 11.70 5.88 8.35
CA MET A 194 12.74 6.14 7.35
C MET A 194 13.99 5.30 7.64
N ASP A 195 14.73 4.94 6.60
CA ASP A 195 16.06 4.36 6.73
C ASP A 195 17.12 5.45 6.61
N TYR A 196 17.38 6.12 7.74
CA TYR A 196 18.42 7.14 7.84
C TYR A 196 19.84 6.55 7.90
N CYS A 197 19.97 5.24 8.03
CA CYS A 197 21.25 4.56 8.21
C CYS A 197 21.96 4.26 6.90
N THR A 198 21.22 4.07 5.81
CA THR A 198 21.82 3.76 4.51
C THR A 198 22.51 4.96 3.87
N ALA A 199 21.86 6.14 3.89
CA ALA A 199 22.40 7.33 3.21
C ALA A 199 21.92 8.65 3.86
N GLY A 200 21.72 8.67 5.19
CA GLY A 200 21.06 9.78 5.89
C GLY A 200 19.54 9.79 5.63
N PRO A 201 18.81 10.81 6.11
CA PRO A 201 17.39 10.97 5.79
C PRO A 201 17.18 11.13 4.28
N GLN A 202 16.35 10.26 3.70
CA GLN A 202 16.12 10.13 2.25
C GLN A 202 14.62 10.06 1.95
N TYR A 203 14.21 10.24 0.69
CA TYR A 203 12.79 10.32 0.34
C TYR A 203 12.03 9.03 0.65
N ALA A 204 10.85 9.17 1.28
CA ALA A 204 9.90 8.12 1.60
C ALA A 204 8.48 8.69 1.51
N SER A 205 7.52 7.90 1.00
CA SER A 205 6.14 8.35 0.71
C SER A 205 5.12 7.33 1.24
N GLY A 206 5.25 6.99 2.52
CA GLY A 206 4.31 6.15 3.25
C GLY A 206 2.98 6.86 3.49
N GLY A 207 2.07 6.26 4.24
CA GLY A 207 2.07 4.88 4.69
C GLY A 207 0.91 4.66 5.65
N PHE A 208 0.75 3.42 6.10
CA PHE A 208 -0.44 3.01 6.84
C PHE A 208 -0.07 2.12 8.04
N ILE A 209 -0.44 2.58 9.24
CA ILE A 209 -0.39 1.81 10.49
C ILE A 209 -1.80 1.74 11.08
N ALA A 210 -2.25 0.54 11.44
CA ALA A 210 -3.51 0.34 12.15
C ALA A 210 -3.41 -0.67 13.29
N ASP A 211 -4.28 -0.54 14.29
CA ASP A 211 -4.47 -1.54 15.35
C ASP A 211 -3.19 -1.88 16.12
N SER A 212 -2.21 -0.97 16.19
CA SER A 212 -0.84 -1.27 16.62
C SER A 212 -0.44 -0.49 17.88
N ALA A 213 0.55 -0.99 18.62
CA ALA A 213 1.04 -0.37 19.84
C ALA A 213 2.57 -0.19 19.80
N PHE A 214 3.05 1.00 20.14
CA PHE A 214 4.46 1.34 20.18
C PHE A 214 4.80 1.89 21.56
N SER A 215 5.64 1.16 22.32
CA SER A 215 6.04 1.63 23.65
C SER A 215 7.10 2.73 23.59
N GLY A 216 7.85 2.80 22.49
CA GLY A 216 8.87 3.82 22.23
C GLY A 216 8.40 4.94 21.32
N GLN A 217 9.35 5.78 20.90
CA GLN A 217 9.10 6.83 19.92
C GLN A 217 8.97 6.22 18.52
N VAL A 218 7.97 6.66 17.77
CA VAL A 218 7.88 6.45 16.33
C VAL A 218 8.54 7.64 15.64
N VAL A 219 9.62 7.36 14.91
CA VAL A 219 10.38 8.35 14.14
C VAL A 219 9.78 8.44 12.74
N ASN A 220 9.00 9.48 12.48
CA ASN A 220 8.52 9.79 11.14
C ASN A 220 9.68 10.07 10.18
N GLY A 221 10.62 10.90 10.62
CA GLY A 221 11.77 11.27 9.82
C GLY A 221 11.37 12.04 8.56
N SER A 222 11.83 11.56 7.41
CA SER A 222 11.61 12.14 6.09
C SER A 222 10.32 11.70 5.39
N GLN A 223 9.47 10.88 6.04
CA GLN A 223 8.19 10.47 5.49
C GLN A 223 7.32 11.68 5.17
N GLN A 224 6.94 11.81 3.89
CA GLN A 224 6.15 12.91 3.35
C GLN A 224 4.78 13.02 4.04
N GLN A 225 4.09 11.89 4.15
CA GLN A 225 2.79 11.73 4.78
C GLN A 225 2.68 10.36 5.43
N PHE A 226 1.68 10.16 6.28
CA PHE A 226 1.39 8.88 6.94
C PHE A 226 0.02 8.92 7.62
N LEU A 227 -0.70 7.79 7.61
CA LEU A 227 -1.87 7.56 8.46
C LEU A 227 -1.53 6.56 9.57
N VAL A 228 -1.85 6.94 10.81
CA VAL A 228 -1.93 6.02 11.95
C VAL A 228 -3.35 6.01 12.47
N ARG A 229 -3.99 4.84 12.56
CA ARG A 229 -5.34 4.73 13.12
C ARG A 229 -5.47 3.67 14.20
N ASN A 230 -6.41 3.83 15.13
CA ASN A 230 -6.76 2.87 16.19
C ASN A 230 -5.53 2.24 16.85
N SER A 231 -4.60 3.08 17.28
CA SER A 231 -3.28 2.64 17.73
C SER A 231 -2.93 3.30 19.06
N SER A 232 -1.84 2.85 19.68
CA SER A 232 -1.25 3.48 20.87
C SER A 232 0.20 3.79 20.59
N ILE A 233 0.62 5.04 20.78
CA ILE A 233 2.02 5.45 20.56
C ILE A 233 2.59 6.13 21.79
N GLY A 234 3.84 5.80 22.13
CA GLY A 234 4.61 6.48 23.18
C GLY A 234 5.08 7.89 22.79
N GLY A 235 5.15 8.17 21.48
CA GLY A 235 5.41 9.50 20.94
C GLY A 235 5.67 9.47 19.44
N TRP A 236 5.60 10.65 18.82
CA TRP A 236 5.83 10.86 17.38
C TRP A 236 6.86 11.97 17.16
N SER A 237 7.86 11.74 16.29
CA SER A 237 9.01 12.65 16.20
C SER A 237 8.73 14.00 15.51
N ASN A 238 8.08 13.99 14.35
CA ASN A 238 7.88 15.16 13.48
C ASN A 238 6.84 14.90 12.37
N GLY A 239 6.43 15.95 11.66
CA GLY A 239 5.67 15.86 10.42
C GLY A 239 6.40 16.51 9.25
N VAL A 240 6.05 16.11 8.02
CA VAL A 240 6.61 16.71 6.79
C VAL A 240 5.54 17.47 6.04
N TRP A 241 4.53 16.79 5.47
CA TRP A 241 3.42 17.44 4.77
C TRP A 241 2.05 17.12 5.37
N ASN A 242 1.75 15.85 5.65
CA ASN A 242 0.42 15.41 6.10
C ASN A 242 0.50 14.19 7.02
N GLN A 243 0.66 14.39 8.34
CA GLN A 243 0.57 13.25 9.29
C GLN A 243 -0.80 13.23 9.93
N VAL A 244 -1.52 12.13 9.71
CA VAL A 244 -2.90 11.96 10.16
C VAL A 244 -2.97 10.89 11.23
N PHE A 245 -3.64 11.22 12.34
CA PHE A 245 -3.91 10.33 13.45
C PHE A 245 -5.41 10.23 13.66
N SER A 246 -5.98 9.02 13.71
CA SER A 246 -7.41 8.82 13.93
C SER A 246 -7.66 7.72 14.96
N GLY A 247 -8.25 8.07 16.10
CA GLY A 247 -8.42 7.10 17.18
C GLY A 247 -7.10 6.61 17.78
N VAL A 248 -6.08 7.47 17.84
CA VAL A 248 -4.75 7.08 18.33
C VAL A 248 -4.52 7.60 19.74
N THR A 249 -4.35 6.68 20.69
CA THR A 249 -3.93 7.00 22.06
C THR A 249 -2.49 7.49 22.03
N GLY A 250 -2.21 8.66 22.61
CA GLY A 250 -0.88 9.25 22.63
C GLY A 250 -0.49 10.03 21.36
N ALA A 251 -1.41 10.21 20.41
CA ALA A 251 -1.19 11.08 19.25
C ALA A 251 -0.90 12.54 19.66
N PRO A 252 -0.07 13.25 18.88
CA PRO A 252 0.08 14.69 19.05
C PRO A 252 -1.25 15.40 18.80
N THR A 253 -1.45 16.56 19.42
CA THR A 253 -2.65 17.38 19.19
C THR A 253 -2.71 17.91 17.77
N GLU A 254 -3.93 18.17 17.29
CA GLU A 254 -4.21 18.88 16.04
C GLU A 254 -3.42 20.19 15.95
N THR A 255 -2.60 20.35 14.91
CA THR A 255 -1.81 21.56 14.68
C THR A 255 -1.68 21.96 13.21
N PHE A 256 -2.44 21.34 12.31
CA PHE A 256 -2.36 21.65 10.89
C PHE A 256 -2.68 23.13 10.62
N GLY A 257 -1.96 23.74 9.66
CA GLY A 257 -2.07 25.15 9.31
C GLY A 257 -1.57 26.16 10.35
N GLN A 258 -1.15 25.73 11.54
CA GLN A 258 -0.61 26.62 12.55
C GLN A 258 0.84 27.01 12.21
N SER A 259 1.12 28.32 12.17
CA SER A 259 2.44 28.84 11.81
C SER A 259 3.54 28.32 12.74
N GLY A 260 4.53 27.62 12.18
CA GLY A 260 5.67 27.08 12.93
C GLY A 260 5.39 25.77 13.67
N ALA A 261 4.18 25.23 13.56
CA ALA A 261 3.82 23.92 14.10
C ALA A 261 4.04 22.80 13.08
N GLN A 262 3.88 21.56 13.53
CA GLN A 262 3.93 20.38 12.67
C GLN A 262 2.57 20.19 11.96
N PRO A 263 2.54 19.66 10.72
CA PRO A 263 1.30 19.46 9.99
C PRO A 263 0.59 18.17 10.44
N TYR A 264 0.01 18.20 11.63
CA TYR A 264 -0.69 17.08 12.24
C TYR A 264 -2.19 17.28 12.17
N THR A 265 -2.88 16.36 11.51
CA THR A 265 -4.33 16.21 11.58
C THR A 265 -4.65 15.11 12.59
N THR A 266 -5.37 15.42 13.67
CA THR A 266 -5.64 14.49 14.78
C THR A 266 -7.12 14.42 15.10
N LEU A 267 -7.73 13.26 14.82
CA LEU A 267 -9.09 12.92 15.17
C LEU A 267 -9.10 12.02 16.42
N ALA A 268 -9.95 12.36 17.39
CA ALA A 268 -10.08 11.63 18.64
C ALA A 268 -10.51 10.15 18.44
N THR A 269 -11.31 9.89 17.41
CA THR A 269 -11.83 8.57 17.06
C THR A 269 -11.71 8.31 15.56
N THR A 270 -11.70 7.03 15.18
CA THR A 270 -11.94 6.60 13.79
C THR A 270 -13.45 6.39 13.62
N PRO A 271 -14.12 7.06 12.65
CA PRO A 271 -15.59 7.08 12.58
C PRO A 271 -16.22 5.70 12.42
N VAL A 272 -15.71 4.89 11.49
CA VAL A 272 -16.15 3.51 11.26
C VAL A 272 -14.92 2.67 11.01
N THR A 273 -14.79 1.58 11.76
CA THR A 273 -13.69 0.64 11.67
C THR A 273 -14.26 -0.75 11.46
N ARG A 274 -13.64 -1.54 10.58
CA ARG A 274 -13.74 -3.00 10.59
C ARG A 274 -12.35 -3.55 10.34
N GLU A 275 -11.71 -4.08 11.38
CA GLU A 275 -10.32 -4.52 11.26
C GLU A 275 -10.17 -5.67 10.26
N THR A 276 -9.05 -5.69 9.53
CA THR A 276 -8.74 -6.69 8.50
C THR A 276 -8.78 -8.12 9.08
N PRO A 277 -9.44 -9.08 8.41
CA PRO A 277 -9.39 -10.48 8.81
C PRO A 277 -7.97 -11.05 8.79
N PHE A 278 -7.67 -11.93 9.74
CA PHE A 278 -6.34 -12.53 9.87
C PHE A 278 -6.41 -14.03 10.15
N LEU A 279 -5.41 -14.74 9.66
CA LEU A 279 -5.25 -16.17 9.86
C LEU A 279 -4.73 -16.44 11.27
N VAL A 280 -5.33 -17.39 11.97
CA VAL A 280 -4.87 -17.87 13.27
C VAL A 280 -4.69 -19.38 13.25
N ARG A 281 -3.79 -19.88 14.11
CA ARG A 281 -3.48 -21.31 14.22
C ARG A 281 -3.66 -21.78 15.66
N SER A 282 -4.54 -22.75 15.84
CA SER A 282 -4.71 -23.43 17.13
C SER A 282 -3.47 -24.24 17.54
N ALA A 283 -3.34 -24.56 18.83
CA ALA A 283 -2.29 -25.45 19.33
C ALA A 283 -2.28 -26.84 18.64
N GLY A 284 -3.46 -27.34 18.24
CA GLY A 284 -3.61 -28.58 17.48
C GLY A 284 -3.26 -28.46 15.98
N GLY A 285 -2.84 -27.29 15.53
CA GLY A 285 -2.40 -27.03 14.15
C GLY A 285 -3.50 -26.72 13.14
N SER A 286 -4.77 -26.70 13.57
CA SER A 286 -5.88 -26.27 12.71
C SER A 286 -5.90 -24.76 12.53
N TYR A 287 -6.24 -24.31 11.32
CA TYR A 287 -6.34 -22.90 10.94
C TYR A 287 -7.78 -22.39 10.94
N SER A 288 -7.94 -21.12 11.28
CA SER A 288 -9.18 -20.36 11.09
C SER A 288 -8.88 -18.92 10.75
N VAL A 289 -9.81 -18.23 10.11
CA VAL A 289 -9.75 -16.78 9.87
C VAL A 289 -10.60 -16.08 10.92
N ARG A 290 -10.00 -15.17 11.68
CA ARG A 290 -10.72 -14.24 12.57
C ARG A 290 -11.23 -13.10 11.72
N VAL A 291 -12.52 -12.82 11.78
CA VAL A 291 -13.18 -11.75 11.02
C VAL A 291 -13.79 -10.78 12.05
N PRO A 292 -13.10 -9.66 12.33
CA PRO A 292 -13.60 -8.63 13.23
C PRO A 292 -14.93 -8.03 12.76
N ASP A 293 -15.79 -7.73 13.74
CA ASP A 293 -17.03 -6.98 13.52
C ASP A 293 -16.71 -5.49 13.38
N ALA A 294 -17.55 -4.77 12.64
CA ALA A 294 -17.45 -3.34 12.55
C ALA A 294 -17.85 -2.64 13.84
N THR A 295 -17.17 -1.54 14.12
CA THR A 295 -17.36 -0.69 15.29
C THR A 295 -17.27 0.78 14.86
N GLU A 296 -17.99 1.64 15.55
CA GLU A 296 -17.99 3.09 15.30
C GLU A 296 -17.20 3.80 16.39
N ASP A 297 -16.69 4.98 16.06
CA ASP A 297 -16.00 5.89 16.98
C ASP A 297 -14.90 5.21 17.83
N THR A 298 -14.05 4.42 17.17
CA THR A 298 -13.02 3.62 17.84
C THR A 298 -11.79 4.44 18.20
N SER A 299 -11.10 4.03 19.28
CA SER A 299 -9.82 4.59 19.67
C SER A 299 -8.97 3.55 20.42
N GLY A 300 -7.66 3.58 20.22
CA GLY A 300 -6.74 2.55 20.72
C GLY A 300 -6.86 1.22 19.97
N THR A 301 -6.13 0.21 20.44
CA THR A 301 -6.07 -1.09 19.77
C THR A 301 -7.29 -1.97 20.11
N SER A 302 -7.74 -2.72 19.12
CA SER A 302 -8.86 -3.66 19.23
C SER A 302 -8.54 -4.91 20.07
N TRP A 303 -7.26 -5.23 20.28
CA TRP A 303 -6.81 -6.35 21.11
C TRP A 303 -6.59 -5.98 22.58
N ALA A 304 -6.56 -4.69 22.92
CA ALA A 304 -6.65 -4.23 24.31
C ALA A 304 -8.11 -4.17 24.81
N SER A 305 -9.08 -4.31 23.91
CA SER A 305 -10.52 -4.35 24.21
C SER A 305 -11.12 -5.69 23.80
N ASP A 306 -12.29 -6.04 24.33
CA ASP A 306 -13.03 -7.27 23.95
C ASP A 306 -13.72 -7.10 22.58
N ALA A 307 -12.96 -6.75 21.54
CA ALA A 307 -13.51 -6.57 20.20
C ALA A 307 -14.14 -7.87 19.68
N THR A 308 -15.42 -7.79 19.30
CA THR A 308 -16.18 -8.93 18.80
C THR A 308 -15.66 -9.36 17.42
N ALA A 309 -15.51 -10.67 17.23
CA ALA A 309 -15.10 -11.23 15.95
C ALA A 309 -15.61 -12.67 15.81
N ARG A 310 -16.11 -13.02 14.62
CA ARG A 310 -16.39 -14.42 14.28
C ARG A 310 -15.10 -15.14 13.88
N SER A 311 -15.09 -16.47 14.02
CA SER A 311 -13.98 -17.32 13.57
C SER A 311 -14.50 -18.31 12.54
N VAL A 312 -13.91 -18.30 11.35
CA VAL A 312 -14.27 -19.21 10.25
C VAL A 312 -13.17 -20.25 10.09
N PRO A 313 -13.46 -21.55 10.29
CA PRO A 313 -12.44 -22.58 10.12
C PRO A 313 -12.01 -22.66 8.66
N LEU A 314 -10.72 -22.92 8.40
CA LEU A 314 -10.17 -22.95 7.04
C LEU A 314 -10.88 -23.98 6.12
N ARG A 315 -11.50 -25.02 6.68
CA ARG A 315 -12.29 -26.00 5.91
C ARG A 315 -13.53 -25.41 5.23
N ASP A 316 -14.00 -24.24 5.68
CA ASP A 316 -15.14 -23.54 5.09
C ASP A 316 -14.68 -22.59 3.95
N PHE A 317 -13.36 -22.41 3.79
CA PHE A 317 -12.76 -21.72 2.66
C PHE A 317 -12.44 -22.68 1.51
N PHE A 318 -12.65 -22.21 0.29
CA PHE A 318 -12.01 -22.76 -0.88
C PHE A 318 -10.63 -22.14 -1.04
N VAL A 319 -9.57 -22.92 -0.81
CA VAL A 319 -8.20 -22.48 -1.03
C VAL A 319 -7.82 -22.67 -2.49
N ALA A 320 -7.64 -21.57 -3.21
CA ALA A 320 -7.21 -21.57 -4.60
C ALA A 320 -5.71 -21.23 -4.70
N THR A 321 -5.06 -21.86 -5.68
CA THR A 321 -3.70 -21.52 -6.16
C THR A 321 -3.78 -20.94 -7.58
N PRO A 322 -2.71 -20.30 -8.11
CA PRO A 322 -2.71 -19.77 -9.49
C PRO A 322 -3.10 -20.76 -10.60
N ARG A 323 -2.97 -22.07 -10.34
CA ARG A 323 -3.35 -23.14 -11.28
C ARG A 323 -4.83 -23.51 -11.22
N THR A 324 -5.58 -22.96 -10.26
CA THR A 324 -6.98 -23.29 -10.03
C THR A 324 -7.83 -22.60 -11.09
N PRO A 325 -8.63 -23.32 -11.89
CA PRO A 325 -9.48 -22.66 -12.87
C PRO A 325 -10.54 -21.77 -12.18
N VAL A 326 -10.77 -20.57 -12.71
CA VAL A 326 -11.78 -19.63 -12.17
C VAL A 326 -13.18 -20.24 -12.08
N ALA A 327 -13.53 -21.16 -12.97
CA ALA A 327 -14.80 -21.89 -12.90
C ALA A 327 -14.93 -22.73 -11.62
N GLN A 328 -13.83 -23.24 -11.06
CA GLN A 328 -13.85 -23.94 -9.77
C GLN A 328 -14.04 -22.96 -8.62
N VAL A 329 -13.33 -21.82 -8.65
CA VAL A 329 -13.47 -20.72 -7.68
C VAL A 329 -14.93 -20.24 -7.62
N ASN A 330 -15.48 -19.84 -8.77
CA ASN A 330 -16.86 -19.34 -8.86
C ASN A 330 -17.89 -20.38 -8.44
N ARG A 331 -17.65 -21.68 -8.72
CA ARG A 331 -18.54 -22.75 -8.24
C ARG A 331 -18.47 -22.95 -6.73
N ALA A 332 -17.30 -22.75 -6.11
CA ALA A 332 -17.17 -22.85 -4.66
C ALA A 332 -17.86 -21.69 -3.96
N LEU A 333 -17.60 -20.46 -4.43
CA LEU A 333 -18.31 -19.25 -3.98
C LEU A 333 -19.82 -19.40 -4.13
N ALA A 334 -20.32 -19.86 -5.29
CA ALA A 334 -21.76 -20.08 -5.49
C ALA A 334 -22.38 -21.12 -4.54
N ARG A 335 -21.59 -22.04 -3.98
CA ARG A 335 -22.02 -23.01 -2.97
C ARG A 335 -21.89 -22.51 -1.52
N GLY A 336 -21.45 -21.26 -1.33
CA GLY A 336 -21.34 -20.63 -0.02
C GLY A 336 -19.99 -20.82 0.69
N SER A 337 -18.94 -21.28 -0.01
CA SER A 337 -17.59 -21.25 0.55
C SER A 337 -17.06 -19.82 0.57
N ASP A 338 -16.29 -19.48 1.60
CA ASP A 338 -15.37 -18.34 1.54
C ASP A 338 -14.19 -18.66 0.59
N LEU A 339 -13.38 -17.66 0.24
CA LEU A 339 -12.25 -17.82 -0.69
C LEU A 339 -10.95 -17.36 -0.06
N LEU A 340 -9.94 -18.23 -0.10
CA LEU A 340 -8.56 -17.89 0.21
C LEU A 340 -7.71 -18.11 -1.04
N LEU A 341 -7.01 -17.06 -1.47
CA LEU A 341 -6.06 -17.10 -2.58
C LEU A 341 -4.65 -17.22 -2.02
N SER A 342 -3.99 -18.35 -2.28
CA SER A 342 -2.58 -18.53 -1.92
C SER A 342 -1.70 -17.52 -2.66
N PRO A 343 -0.45 -17.25 -2.21
CA PRO A 343 0.43 -16.31 -2.89
C PRO A 343 0.67 -16.71 -4.35
N GLY A 344 0.53 -15.74 -5.25
CA GLY A 344 0.76 -15.93 -6.68
C GLY A 344 -0.03 -14.96 -7.57
N VAL A 345 0.19 -15.07 -8.88
CA VAL A 345 -0.50 -14.28 -9.91
C VAL A 345 -1.53 -15.14 -10.65
N TYR A 346 -2.80 -14.74 -10.58
CA TYR A 346 -3.96 -15.44 -11.11
C TYR A 346 -4.43 -14.76 -12.40
N SER A 347 -4.23 -15.42 -13.54
CA SER A 347 -4.68 -14.91 -14.83
C SER A 347 -6.00 -15.55 -15.23
N TYR A 348 -7.09 -14.77 -15.24
CA TYR A 348 -8.43 -15.27 -15.52
C TYR A 348 -9.11 -14.54 -16.68
N ALA A 349 -9.78 -15.31 -17.54
CA ALA A 349 -10.58 -14.78 -18.64
C ALA A 349 -11.99 -14.35 -18.18
N GLU A 350 -12.39 -14.72 -16.96
CA GLU A 350 -13.65 -14.34 -16.35
C GLU A 350 -13.41 -13.79 -14.94
N PRO A 351 -14.27 -12.89 -14.43
CA PRO A 351 -14.16 -12.41 -13.06
C PRO A 351 -14.38 -13.53 -12.04
N ILE A 352 -13.75 -13.37 -10.88
CA ILE A 352 -14.24 -13.99 -9.65
C ILE A 352 -15.56 -13.30 -9.27
N ARG A 353 -16.62 -14.08 -9.05
CA ARG A 353 -17.97 -13.58 -8.74
C ARG A 353 -18.38 -14.00 -7.34
N VAL A 354 -18.53 -13.02 -6.46
CA VAL A 354 -19.05 -13.19 -5.11
C VAL A 354 -20.53 -12.86 -5.11
N VAL A 355 -21.37 -13.84 -4.77
CA VAL A 355 -22.83 -13.75 -4.93
C VAL A 355 -23.63 -13.97 -3.65
N HIS A 356 -22.95 -14.28 -2.54
CA HIS A 356 -23.57 -14.45 -1.23
C HIS A 356 -23.12 -13.32 -0.30
N PRO A 357 -24.01 -12.79 0.56
CA PRO A 357 -23.63 -11.82 1.57
C PRO A 357 -22.61 -12.40 2.56
N ASP A 358 -21.89 -11.52 3.25
CA ASP A 358 -20.94 -11.87 4.32
C ASP A 358 -19.79 -12.82 3.91
N THR A 359 -19.54 -13.00 2.61
CA THR A 359 -18.46 -13.82 2.07
C THR A 359 -17.10 -13.18 2.34
N VAL A 360 -16.11 -13.96 2.75
CA VAL A 360 -14.72 -13.53 2.92
C VAL A 360 -13.91 -13.93 1.69
N VAL A 361 -13.26 -12.96 1.05
CA VAL A 361 -12.24 -13.14 0.02
C VAL A 361 -10.91 -12.61 0.55
N MET A 362 -9.99 -13.51 0.85
CA MET A 362 -8.69 -13.17 1.44
C MET A 362 -7.55 -13.60 0.51
N GLY A 363 -6.66 -12.67 0.19
CA GLY A 363 -5.38 -12.96 -0.44
C GLY A 363 -4.27 -13.10 0.58
N LEU A 364 -3.38 -14.08 0.37
CA LEU A 364 -2.11 -14.17 1.07
C LEU A 364 -0.97 -13.70 0.16
N GLY A 365 0.00 -13.00 0.73
CA GLY A 365 1.25 -12.64 0.04
C GLY A 365 1.02 -11.83 -1.22
N PHE A 366 0.11 -10.84 -1.15
CA PHE A 366 -0.25 -9.97 -2.27
C PHE A 366 -0.76 -10.75 -3.50
N ALA A 367 -1.59 -11.76 -3.27
CA ALA A 367 -2.25 -12.53 -4.32
C ALA A 367 -2.83 -11.58 -5.38
N THR A 368 -2.37 -11.75 -6.62
CA THR A 368 -2.61 -10.78 -7.69
C THR A 368 -3.61 -11.34 -8.70
N LEU A 369 -4.69 -10.61 -9.00
CA LEU A 369 -5.67 -10.98 -10.02
C LEU A 369 -5.43 -10.17 -11.31
N VAL A 370 -5.32 -10.87 -12.45
CA VAL A 370 -5.13 -10.27 -13.78
C VAL A 370 -6.28 -10.70 -14.71
N PRO A 371 -7.17 -9.79 -15.13
CA PRO A 371 -8.24 -10.10 -16.07
C PRO A 371 -7.71 -10.11 -17.52
N THR A 372 -7.74 -11.25 -18.20
CA THR A 372 -7.07 -11.42 -19.51
C THR A 372 -7.97 -11.19 -20.72
N ALA A 373 -9.28 -11.32 -20.58
CA ALA A 373 -10.26 -11.15 -21.66
C ALA A 373 -11.02 -9.81 -21.61
N GLY A 374 -10.60 -8.89 -20.73
CA GLY A 374 -11.37 -7.71 -20.36
C GLY A 374 -12.46 -8.04 -19.33
N GLY A 375 -13.17 -7.01 -18.86
CA GLY A 375 -14.12 -7.15 -17.74
C GLY A 375 -13.46 -7.05 -16.37
N HIS A 376 -14.19 -7.38 -15.31
CA HIS A 376 -13.69 -7.20 -13.93
C HIS A 376 -12.70 -8.31 -13.57
N ALA A 377 -11.82 -8.05 -12.62
CA ALA A 377 -11.07 -9.11 -11.95
C ALA A 377 -11.90 -9.73 -10.82
N LEU A 378 -12.61 -8.89 -10.07
CA LEU A 378 -13.46 -9.28 -8.95
C LEU A 378 -14.77 -8.48 -8.95
N ASP A 379 -15.86 -9.15 -8.62
CA ASP A 379 -17.21 -8.63 -8.74
C ASP A 379 -18.09 -9.11 -7.58
N LEU A 380 -18.61 -8.17 -6.78
CA LEU A 380 -19.39 -8.40 -5.56
C LEU A 380 -20.91 -8.18 -5.77
N ARG A 381 -21.44 -8.60 -6.91
CA ARG A 381 -22.88 -8.50 -7.20
C ARG A 381 -23.75 -9.23 -6.17
N GLY A 382 -24.49 -8.45 -5.37
CA GLY A 382 -25.48 -8.94 -4.41
C GLY A 382 -24.88 -9.47 -3.09
N ALA A 383 -23.63 -9.13 -2.80
CA ALA A 383 -22.84 -9.69 -1.71
C ALA A 383 -22.56 -8.66 -0.59
N ALA A 384 -23.57 -7.91 -0.15
CA ALA A 384 -23.40 -6.93 0.93
C ALA A 384 -22.86 -7.58 2.22
N GLY A 385 -22.03 -6.86 2.97
CA GLY A 385 -21.39 -7.33 4.21
C GLY A 385 -20.14 -8.19 4.01
N SER A 386 -19.82 -8.52 2.74
CA SER A 386 -18.61 -9.27 2.38
C SER A 386 -17.33 -8.53 2.76
N VAL A 387 -16.25 -9.30 2.85
CA VAL A 387 -14.90 -8.78 3.09
C VAL A 387 -14.00 -9.15 1.92
N VAL A 388 -13.26 -8.19 1.41
CA VAL A 388 -12.20 -8.38 0.41
C VAL A 388 -10.91 -7.81 0.97
N THR A 389 -9.87 -8.64 1.07
CA THR A 389 -8.61 -8.19 1.66
C THR A 389 -7.36 -8.84 1.11
N GLY A 390 -6.24 -8.10 1.14
CA GLY A 390 -4.89 -8.62 0.86
C GLY A 390 -4.67 -8.94 -0.62
N LEU A 391 -5.24 -8.15 -1.53
CA LEU A 391 -5.22 -8.41 -2.97
C LEU A 391 -4.53 -7.29 -3.75
N VAL A 392 -3.89 -7.68 -4.84
CA VAL A 392 -3.52 -6.76 -5.92
C VAL A 392 -4.41 -7.06 -7.13
N LEU A 393 -5.05 -6.05 -7.71
CA LEU A 393 -5.79 -6.14 -8.95
C LEU A 393 -4.97 -5.44 -10.04
N ASP A 394 -4.36 -6.24 -10.89
CA ASP A 394 -3.44 -5.76 -11.92
C ASP A 394 -4.14 -5.77 -13.28
N ALA A 395 -4.25 -4.62 -13.91
CA ALA A 395 -5.02 -4.46 -15.13
C ALA A 395 -4.42 -5.29 -16.27
N GLY A 396 -5.28 -6.01 -17.00
CA GLY A 396 -4.84 -6.81 -18.14
C GLY A 396 -4.82 -6.03 -19.47
N PRO A 397 -4.19 -6.62 -20.51
CA PRO A 397 -3.90 -5.92 -21.76
C PRO A 397 -5.13 -5.61 -22.64
N ARG A 398 -6.24 -6.33 -22.45
CA ARG A 398 -7.48 -6.08 -23.21
C ARG A 398 -8.22 -4.83 -22.72
N GLY A 399 -8.00 -4.45 -21.47
CA GLY A 399 -8.67 -3.34 -20.82
C GLY A 399 -9.97 -3.72 -20.11
N SER A 400 -10.15 -3.15 -18.94
CA SER A 400 -11.34 -3.33 -18.10
C SER A 400 -12.14 -2.02 -18.02
N ARG A 401 -13.45 -2.12 -17.83
CA ARG A 401 -14.24 -0.92 -17.46
C ARG A 401 -14.03 -0.59 -15.98
N THR A 402 -14.11 -1.61 -15.14
CA THR A 402 -13.71 -1.56 -13.73
C THR A 402 -12.97 -2.83 -13.37
N LEU A 403 -12.00 -2.78 -12.46
CA LEU A 403 -11.26 -3.96 -11.99
C LEU A 403 -11.98 -4.61 -10.80
N LEU A 404 -12.43 -3.80 -9.83
CA LEU A 404 -13.28 -4.21 -8.72
C LEU A 404 -14.61 -3.45 -8.75
N ASP A 405 -15.70 -4.21 -8.80
CA ASP A 405 -17.06 -3.70 -8.63
C ASP A 405 -17.62 -4.18 -7.28
N VAL A 406 -17.86 -3.25 -6.35
CA VAL A 406 -18.44 -3.51 -5.02
C VAL A 406 -19.98 -3.55 -5.07
N GLY A 407 -20.57 -3.73 -6.26
CA GLY A 407 -21.98 -4.06 -6.44
C GLY A 407 -22.95 -3.04 -5.83
N ARG A 408 -24.24 -3.36 -5.79
CA ARG A 408 -25.27 -2.54 -5.15
C ARG A 408 -25.83 -3.23 -3.92
N GLY A 409 -26.36 -2.43 -3.01
CA GLY A 409 -27.07 -2.89 -1.82
C GLY A 409 -26.54 -2.23 -0.56
N ARG A 410 -27.11 -2.64 0.56
CA ARG A 410 -26.72 -2.24 1.91
C ARG A 410 -26.76 -3.50 2.78
N SER A 411 -25.77 -3.66 3.65
CA SER A 411 -25.78 -4.77 4.61
C SER A 411 -26.74 -4.49 5.77
N GLY A 412 -27.22 -5.56 6.40
CA GLY A 412 -28.14 -5.48 7.55
C GLY A 412 -27.47 -5.19 8.90
N GLY A 413 -26.21 -4.76 8.93
CA GLY A 413 -25.50 -4.43 10.19
C GLY A 413 -23.97 -4.49 10.13
N GLN A 414 -23.38 -5.27 9.21
CA GLN A 414 -21.92 -5.34 9.03
C GLN A 414 -21.53 -4.74 7.68
N PRO A 415 -20.87 -3.56 7.60
CA PRO A 415 -20.53 -2.93 6.33
C PRO A 415 -19.64 -3.82 5.48
N THR A 416 -19.77 -3.75 4.16
CA THR A 416 -18.79 -4.41 3.27
C THR A 416 -17.42 -3.80 3.53
N LEU A 417 -16.38 -4.63 3.65
CA LEU A 417 -15.00 -4.19 3.86
C LEU A 417 -14.15 -4.47 2.62
N VAL A 418 -13.42 -3.46 2.17
CA VAL A 418 -12.32 -3.57 1.20
C VAL A 418 -11.07 -3.04 1.90
N SER A 419 -10.16 -3.93 2.30
CA SER A 419 -8.96 -3.54 3.05
C SER A 419 -7.67 -4.15 2.54
N ASP A 420 -6.59 -3.37 2.48
CA ASP A 420 -5.32 -3.80 1.88
C ASP A 420 -5.54 -4.32 0.43
N VAL A 421 -6.33 -3.56 -0.34
CA VAL A 421 -6.66 -3.86 -1.73
C VAL A 421 -6.05 -2.79 -2.62
N PHE A 422 -5.13 -3.24 -3.47
CA PHE A 422 -4.30 -2.37 -4.28
C PHE A 422 -4.57 -2.61 -5.76
N PHE A 423 -4.54 -1.55 -6.55
CA PHE A 423 -4.77 -1.59 -7.98
C PHE A 423 -3.54 -1.11 -8.71
N ARG A 424 -3.17 -1.83 -9.77
CA ARG A 424 -2.05 -1.46 -10.62
C ARG A 424 -2.49 -1.44 -12.08
N VAL A 425 -2.11 -0.39 -12.80
CA VAL A 425 -2.37 -0.26 -14.24
C VAL A 425 -1.07 0.07 -14.98
N GLY A 426 -0.42 -0.94 -15.54
CA GLY A 426 0.95 -0.80 -16.07
C GLY A 426 2.02 -1.23 -15.07
N GLY A 427 3.29 -0.93 -15.37
CA GLY A 427 4.43 -1.19 -14.49
C GLY A 427 4.95 -2.63 -14.60
N ALA A 428 4.16 -3.61 -14.15
CA ALA A 428 4.56 -5.03 -14.26
C ALA A 428 4.22 -5.62 -15.64
N THR A 429 3.04 -5.31 -16.15
CA THR A 429 2.55 -5.76 -17.46
C THR A 429 1.79 -4.64 -18.15
N ALA A 430 1.57 -4.75 -19.46
CA ALA A 430 0.71 -3.81 -20.16
C ALA A 430 -0.75 -3.98 -19.72
N GLY A 431 -1.36 -2.89 -19.25
CA GLY A 431 -2.71 -2.92 -18.70
C GLY A 431 -3.39 -1.56 -18.84
N ARG A 432 -4.72 -1.57 -18.94
CA ARG A 432 -5.54 -0.35 -18.97
C ARG A 432 -6.87 -0.60 -18.27
N THR A 433 -7.47 0.43 -17.68
CA THR A 433 -8.82 0.34 -17.13
C THR A 433 -9.51 1.69 -17.17
N ASP A 434 -10.82 1.75 -17.43
CA ASP A 434 -11.53 3.03 -17.35
C ASP A 434 -11.61 3.49 -15.88
N THR A 435 -11.91 2.58 -14.96
CA THR A 435 -11.95 2.80 -13.51
C THR A 435 -11.22 1.68 -12.77
N ALA A 436 -10.50 1.94 -11.68
CA ALA A 436 -9.90 0.87 -10.89
C ALA A 436 -10.93 0.23 -9.94
N LEU A 437 -11.60 1.08 -9.14
CA LEU A 437 -12.58 0.68 -8.14
C LEU A 437 -13.91 1.41 -8.34
N THR A 438 -15.01 0.66 -8.39
CA THR A 438 -16.37 1.21 -8.34
C THR A 438 -17.10 0.72 -7.10
N VAL A 439 -17.58 1.66 -6.28
CA VAL A 439 -18.33 1.40 -5.05
C VAL A 439 -19.77 1.86 -5.21
N ASP A 440 -20.61 0.95 -5.72
CA ASP A 440 -22.04 1.19 -5.93
C ASP A 440 -22.89 0.91 -4.66
N ALA A 441 -22.32 0.21 -3.68
CA ALA A 441 -22.99 -0.19 -2.44
C ALA A 441 -22.84 0.88 -1.36
N SER A 442 -23.87 0.98 -0.51
CA SER A 442 -23.84 1.84 0.68
C SER A 442 -23.24 1.10 1.88
N ASP A 443 -22.78 1.88 2.86
CA ASP A 443 -22.20 1.37 4.11
C ASP A 443 -21.00 0.46 3.81
N VAL A 444 -20.04 1.00 3.05
CA VAL A 444 -18.77 0.34 2.70
C VAL A 444 -17.63 1.01 3.45
N VAL A 445 -16.72 0.19 3.99
CA VAL A 445 -15.46 0.64 4.56
C VAL A 445 -14.35 0.32 3.56
N LEU A 446 -13.64 1.36 3.11
CA LEU A 446 -12.41 1.27 2.33
C LEU A 446 -11.24 1.56 3.30
N ASP A 447 -10.36 0.60 3.55
CA ASP A 447 -9.33 0.74 4.57
C ASP A 447 -7.95 0.31 4.08
N ASP A 448 -7.07 1.27 3.84
CA ASP A 448 -5.82 1.09 3.08
C ASP A 448 -6.08 0.61 1.64
N VAL A 449 -6.51 1.55 0.79
CA VAL A 449 -6.68 1.33 -0.65
C VAL A 449 -5.69 2.18 -1.41
N TRP A 450 -4.93 1.55 -2.31
CA TRP A 450 -4.07 2.25 -3.26
C TRP A 450 -4.48 1.95 -4.69
N ALA A 451 -4.99 2.95 -5.41
CA ALA A 451 -5.21 2.85 -6.84
C ALA A 451 -4.10 3.58 -7.59
N TRP A 452 -3.27 2.83 -8.32
CA TRP A 452 -2.08 3.37 -8.97
C TRP A 452 -2.10 3.10 -10.48
N ARG A 453 -2.22 4.17 -11.26
CA ARG A 453 -1.83 4.13 -12.67
C ARG A 453 -0.32 4.28 -12.73
N ALA A 454 0.37 3.27 -13.25
CA ALA A 454 1.83 3.22 -13.16
C ALA A 454 2.51 4.43 -13.82
N ASP A 455 3.41 5.08 -13.09
CA ASP A 455 4.29 6.17 -13.56
C ASP A 455 5.67 5.66 -14.01
N HIS A 456 6.02 4.41 -13.68
CA HIS A 456 7.27 3.77 -14.12
C HIS A 456 7.13 2.26 -14.35
N GLY A 457 8.12 1.68 -15.03
CA GLY A 457 8.15 0.27 -15.40
C GLY A 457 7.64 -0.01 -16.81
N THR A 458 7.19 -1.24 -17.05
CA THR A 458 6.76 -1.73 -18.37
C THR A 458 5.37 -1.23 -18.73
N GLY A 459 5.16 -0.84 -19.99
CA GLY A 459 3.83 -0.49 -20.49
C GLY A 459 3.28 0.84 -19.98
N VAL A 460 4.15 1.73 -19.49
CA VAL A 460 3.80 3.05 -18.97
C VAL A 460 3.85 4.13 -20.05
N GLY A 461 2.96 5.11 -19.93
CA GLY A 461 2.91 6.31 -20.76
C GLY A 461 1.47 6.69 -21.11
N TRP A 462 1.27 7.93 -21.56
CA TRP A 462 -0.06 8.54 -21.70
C TRP A 462 -1.04 7.73 -22.55
N SER A 463 -0.53 7.02 -23.55
CA SER A 463 -1.34 6.13 -24.41
C SER A 463 -1.15 4.65 -24.13
N SER A 464 -0.16 4.27 -23.30
CA SER A 464 0.24 2.89 -23.04
C SER A 464 -0.63 2.23 -21.96
N ASN A 465 -0.73 2.86 -20.78
CA ASN A 465 -1.53 2.40 -19.64
C ASN A 465 -2.73 3.33 -19.39
N ARG A 466 -3.46 3.64 -20.48
CA ARG A 466 -4.57 4.58 -20.48
C ARG A 466 -5.57 4.24 -19.38
N SER A 467 -5.79 5.15 -18.43
CA SER A 467 -6.75 4.93 -17.35
C SER A 467 -7.42 6.23 -16.93
N ASP A 468 -8.76 6.25 -16.96
CA ASP A 468 -9.51 7.49 -16.82
C ASP A 468 -9.64 7.91 -15.34
N THR A 469 -10.15 7.06 -14.44
CA THR A 469 -10.40 7.40 -13.02
C THR A 469 -9.91 6.29 -12.09
N GLY A 470 -9.40 6.62 -10.91
CA GLY A 470 -9.01 5.62 -9.92
C GLY A 470 -10.23 5.02 -9.23
N VAL A 471 -10.95 5.85 -8.48
CA VAL A 471 -12.05 5.42 -7.61
C VAL A 471 -13.34 6.18 -7.91
N VAL A 472 -14.45 5.46 -8.03
CA VAL A 472 -15.79 6.04 -8.12
C VAL A 472 -16.64 5.52 -6.97
N VAL A 473 -17.14 6.42 -6.13
CA VAL A 473 -18.03 6.09 -5.00
C VAL A 473 -19.43 6.60 -5.30
N ASN A 474 -20.38 5.68 -5.52
CA ASN A 474 -21.78 6.00 -5.78
C ASN A 474 -22.70 5.74 -4.58
N GLY A 475 -22.34 4.80 -3.71
CA GLY A 475 -23.14 4.48 -2.53
C GLY A 475 -22.99 5.49 -1.40
N ASP A 476 -24.07 5.65 -0.62
CA ASP A 476 -24.08 6.50 0.58
C ASP A 476 -23.34 5.85 1.77
N ARG A 477 -22.89 6.68 2.72
CA ARG A 477 -22.21 6.28 3.97
C ARG A 477 -20.99 5.38 3.74
N VAL A 478 -20.26 5.65 2.65
CA VAL A 478 -18.94 5.05 2.44
C VAL A 478 -17.92 5.79 3.30
N THR A 479 -17.09 5.04 4.02
CA THR A 479 -15.99 5.59 4.81
C THR A 479 -14.68 5.08 4.23
N ALA A 480 -13.76 5.98 3.89
CA ALA A 480 -12.42 5.66 3.46
C ALA A 480 -11.40 6.12 4.52
N THR A 481 -10.57 5.19 5.01
CA THR A 481 -9.46 5.44 5.93
C THR A 481 -8.17 5.01 5.26
N GLY A 482 -7.30 5.96 4.89
CA GLY A 482 -6.08 5.65 4.15
C GLY A 482 -6.35 5.42 2.67
N LEU A 483 -6.78 6.48 1.96
CA LEU A 483 -7.05 6.42 0.52
C LEU A 483 -5.89 7.03 -0.28
N PHE A 484 -5.23 6.22 -1.10
CA PHE A 484 -4.14 6.62 -1.99
C PHE A 484 -4.60 6.44 -3.43
N VAL A 485 -4.60 7.47 -4.26
CA VAL A 485 -5.02 7.37 -5.67
C VAL A 485 -4.14 8.24 -6.54
N GLU A 486 -3.48 7.66 -7.54
CA GLU A 486 -2.39 8.35 -8.25
C GLU A 486 -2.41 8.14 -9.77
N HIS A 487 -2.08 9.24 -10.45
CA HIS A 487 -1.71 9.37 -11.85
C HIS A 487 -2.78 9.01 -12.89
N PHE A 488 -4.05 8.90 -12.52
CA PHE A 488 -5.12 8.69 -13.51
C PHE A 488 -5.31 9.93 -14.39
N GLN A 489 -5.84 9.71 -15.59
CA GLN A 489 -5.84 10.73 -16.65
C GLN A 489 -7.00 11.72 -16.54
N LYS A 490 -7.98 11.43 -15.68
CA LYS A 490 -9.11 12.30 -15.36
C LYS A 490 -9.22 12.43 -13.85
N THR A 491 -10.42 12.74 -13.35
CA THR A 491 -10.66 12.86 -11.92
C THR A 491 -10.25 11.57 -11.23
N GLU A 492 -9.34 11.68 -10.27
CA GLU A 492 -8.70 10.55 -9.60
C GLU A 492 -9.71 9.82 -8.71
N VAL A 493 -10.48 10.60 -7.92
CA VAL A 493 -11.62 10.12 -7.13
C VAL A 493 -12.89 10.91 -7.42
N GLN A 494 -13.96 10.22 -7.83
CA GLN A 494 -15.29 10.80 -7.98
C GLN A 494 -16.20 10.32 -6.85
N TRP A 495 -16.76 11.26 -6.08
CA TRP A 495 -17.65 10.96 -4.97
C TRP A 495 -19.08 11.46 -5.22
N ASN A 496 -20.01 10.52 -5.34
CA ASN A 496 -21.40 10.76 -5.71
C ASN A 496 -22.40 10.43 -4.59
N GLY A 497 -21.99 9.64 -3.58
CA GLY A 497 -22.85 9.23 -2.46
C GLY A 497 -22.91 10.23 -1.32
N GLU A 498 -24.02 10.23 -0.59
CA GLU A 498 -24.25 11.08 0.59
C GLU A 498 -23.54 10.54 1.85
N ASP A 499 -23.30 11.41 2.82
CA ASP A 499 -22.73 11.09 4.14
C ASP A 499 -21.38 10.36 4.05
N GLY A 500 -20.61 10.66 3.01
CA GLY A 500 -19.28 10.09 2.78
C GLY A 500 -18.25 10.63 3.77
N ARG A 501 -17.27 9.81 4.12
CA ARG A 501 -16.15 10.18 5.00
C ARG A 501 -14.82 9.77 4.38
N VAL A 502 -13.84 10.66 4.39
CA VAL A 502 -12.44 10.38 4.03
C VAL A 502 -11.54 10.86 5.16
N VAL A 503 -10.81 9.93 5.78
CA VAL A 503 -9.76 10.23 6.75
C VAL A 503 -8.44 9.79 6.13
N PHE A 504 -7.57 10.77 5.89
CA PHE A 504 -6.36 10.66 5.09
C PHE A 504 -6.64 10.41 3.60
N PHE A 505 -6.11 11.31 2.77
CA PHE A 505 -6.02 11.13 1.33
C PHE A 505 -4.65 11.56 0.80
N GLN A 506 -4.08 10.78 -0.09
CA GLN A 506 -2.88 11.13 -0.83
C GLN A 506 -3.10 10.90 -2.32
N ASN A 507 -2.60 11.85 -3.12
CA ASN A 507 -2.64 11.81 -4.56
C ASN A 507 -1.40 12.45 -5.18
N GLU A 508 -1.01 11.93 -6.33
CA GLU A 508 -0.16 12.60 -7.30
C GLU A 508 -0.87 12.66 -8.66
N MET A 509 -0.81 13.83 -9.31
CA MET A 509 -1.32 14.04 -10.66
C MET A 509 -0.52 13.21 -11.69
N PRO A 510 -1.06 12.91 -12.89
CA PRO A 510 -0.33 12.17 -13.92
C PRO A 510 0.89 12.95 -14.40
N TYR A 511 2.08 12.33 -14.37
CA TYR A 511 3.33 13.00 -14.76
C TYR A 511 3.40 13.24 -16.27
N ASP A 512 2.87 12.29 -17.02
CA ASP A 512 3.09 12.09 -18.44
C ASP A 512 2.08 12.84 -19.33
N VAL A 513 1.54 13.95 -18.85
CA VAL A 513 0.58 14.79 -19.59
C VAL A 513 1.29 15.44 -20.80
N PRO A 514 0.86 15.19 -22.04
CA PRO A 514 1.61 15.61 -23.23
C PRO A 514 1.39 17.09 -23.61
N SER A 515 0.29 17.70 -23.16
CA SER A 515 -0.01 19.12 -23.35
C SER A 515 -1.23 19.52 -22.51
N GLN A 516 -1.38 20.82 -22.21
CA GLN A 516 -2.57 21.32 -21.52
C GLN A 516 -3.87 20.98 -22.28
N ALA A 517 -3.87 21.09 -23.61
CA ALA A 517 -5.06 20.81 -24.42
C ALA A 517 -5.52 19.35 -24.35
N ALA A 518 -4.58 18.41 -24.15
CA ALA A 518 -4.88 16.99 -23.98
C ALA A 518 -5.49 16.67 -22.60
N TRP A 519 -5.30 17.57 -21.62
CA TRP A 519 -5.69 17.38 -20.23
C TRP A 519 -6.44 18.61 -19.70
N ASN A 520 -7.51 18.98 -20.37
CA ASN A 520 -8.49 19.95 -19.88
C ASN A 520 -9.80 19.22 -19.60
N ALA A 521 -10.32 19.31 -18.37
CA ALA A 521 -11.64 18.76 -18.03
C ALA A 521 -12.78 19.48 -18.78
N SER A 522 -12.61 20.76 -19.09
CA SER A 522 -13.56 21.55 -19.88
C SER A 522 -12.82 22.64 -20.65
N ARG A 523 -13.54 23.41 -21.49
CA ARG A 523 -12.93 24.56 -22.20
C ARG A 523 -12.29 25.58 -21.26
N ASN A 524 -12.79 25.70 -20.03
CA ASN A 524 -12.37 26.71 -19.05
C ASN A 524 -11.73 26.10 -17.80
N THR A 525 -11.57 24.78 -17.73
CA THR A 525 -11.03 24.08 -16.56
C THR A 525 -9.82 23.28 -17.00
N LYS A 526 -8.65 23.63 -16.46
CA LYS A 526 -7.40 22.96 -16.74
C LYS A 526 -7.27 21.73 -15.83
N GLY A 527 -6.78 20.63 -16.39
CA GLY A 527 -6.61 19.38 -15.64
C GLY A 527 -7.92 18.82 -15.10
N TYR A 528 -7.79 17.82 -14.24
CA TYR A 528 -8.89 17.20 -13.50
C TYR A 528 -8.51 17.16 -12.01
N PRO A 529 -9.48 17.26 -11.09
CA PRO A 529 -9.20 17.24 -9.66
C PRO A 529 -8.82 15.85 -9.15
N ALA A 530 -8.06 15.82 -8.06
CA ALA A 530 -7.73 14.63 -7.30
C ALA A 530 -8.95 14.04 -6.58
N LEU A 531 -9.84 14.88 -6.06
CA LEU A 531 -11.13 14.44 -5.53
C LEU A 531 -12.22 15.44 -5.88
N ALA A 532 -13.27 14.93 -6.52
CA ALA A 532 -14.46 15.70 -6.84
C ALA A 532 -15.68 15.18 -6.07
N ILE A 533 -16.24 16.03 -5.23
CA ILE A 533 -17.54 15.80 -4.59
C ILE A 533 -18.64 16.29 -5.52
N SER A 534 -19.54 15.39 -5.90
CA SER A 534 -20.62 15.68 -6.83
C SER A 534 -21.50 16.83 -6.34
N PRO A 535 -21.93 17.76 -7.21
CA PRO A 535 -22.79 18.87 -6.83
C PRO A 535 -24.16 18.50 -6.25
N ARG A 536 -24.53 17.21 -6.31
CA ARG A 536 -25.76 16.68 -5.74
C ARG A 536 -25.62 16.33 -4.25
N VAL A 537 -24.41 15.99 -3.81
CA VAL A 537 -24.09 15.60 -2.43
C VAL A 537 -24.37 16.79 -1.51
N ARG A 538 -24.99 16.51 -0.37
CA ARG A 538 -25.33 17.49 0.66
C ARG A 538 -24.46 17.35 1.90
N SER A 539 -23.97 16.14 2.17
CA SER A 539 -23.22 15.79 3.36
C SER A 539 -21.96 15.00 2.98
N PHE A 540 -20.79 15.51 3.37
CA PHE A 540 -19.50 14.84 3.17
C PHE A 540 -18.47 15.38 4.16
N HIS A 541 -17.58 14.52 4.66
CA HIS A 541 -16.49 14.93 5.54
C HIS A 541 -15.14 14.41 5.04
N GLY A 542 -14.18 15.31 4.83
CA GLY A 542 -12.79 14.99 4.49
C GLY A 542 -11.81 15.55 5.53
N SER A 543 -10.74 14.82 5.85
CA SER A 543 -9.69 15.30 6.76
C SER A 543 -8.29 14.80 6.37
N GLY A 544 -7.31 15.70 6.35
CA GLY A 544 -5.89 15.38 6.11
C GLY A 544 -5.64 14.90 4.69
N MET A 545 -5.73 15.80 3.69
CA MET A 545 -5.80 15.42 2.28
C MET A 545 -4.75 16.17 1.45
N GLY A 546 -3.90 15.43 0.73
CA GLY A 546 -2.83 15.98 -0.09
C GLY A 546 -2.93 15.60 -1.57
N SER A 547 -2.60 16.54 -2.45
CA SER A 547 -2.41 16.29 -3.89
C SER A 547 -1.14 16.96 -4.43
N TYR A 548 -0.32 16.20 -5.15
CA TYR A 548 1.01 16.64 -5.58
C TYR A 548 1.13 16.68 -7.11
N SER A 549 1.99 17.55 -7.63
CA SER A 549 2.27 17.66 -9.07
C SER A 549 3.75 17.44 -9.38
N PHE A 550 4.00 16.56 -10.36
CA PHE A 550 5.31 16.35 -10.99
C PHE A 550 5.15 16.11 -12.50
N PHE A 551 4.85 17.14 -13.29
CA PHE A 551 4.73 17.00 -14.74
C PHE A 551 6.13 16.95 -15.38
N ASP A 552 6.54 15.77 -15.84
CA ASP A 552 7.93 15.49 -16.25
C ASP A 552 8.17 15.58 -17.76
N GLN A 553 7.12 15.83 -18.54
CA GLN A 553 7.19 15.94 -20.01
C GLN A 553 7.78 17.26 -20.52
N GLY A 554 8.19 18.17 -19.62
CA GLY A 554 8.79 19.46 -19.97
C GLY A 554 7.81 20.45 -20.62
N VAL A 555 6.51 20.26 -20.39
CA VAL A 555 5.43 21.14 -20.86
C VAL A 555 4.78 21.84 -19.68
N ASP A 556 4.40 23.10 -19.88
CA ASP A 556 3.77 23.94 -18.85
C ASP A 556 2.29 23.56 -18.68
N VAL A 557 2.04 22.52 -17.87
CA VAL A 557 0.72 21.93 -17.63
C VAL A 557 0.24 22.28 -16.23
N HIS A 558 -1.00 22.74 -16.13
CA HIS A 558 -1.61 23.11 -14.87
C HIS A 558 -2.89 22.32 -14.62
N ALA A 559 -3.15 22.01 -13.34
CA ALA A 559 -4.48 21.70 -12.84
C ALA A 559 -5.08 22.98 -12.22
N SER A 560 -6.34 23.30 -12.52
CA SER A 560 -7.01 24.47 -11.94
C SER A 560 -7.15 24.38 -10.42
N GLU A 561 -7.35 23.16 -9.92
CA GLU A 561 -7.58 22.87 -8.50
C GLU A 561 -7.35 21.39 -8.22
N ALA A 562 -6.97 21.05 -6.98
CA ALA A 562 -6.83 19.66 -6.56
C ALA A 562 -8.15 19.05 -6.05
N PHE A 563 -8.97 19.85 -5.36
CA PHE A 563 -10.23 19.40 -4.77
C PHE A 563 -11.38 20.23 -5.30
N THR A 564 -12.53 19.61 -5.56
CA THR A 564 -13.75 20.33 -5.96
C THR A 564 -14.96 19.90 -5.17
N THR A 565 -15.79 20.86 -4.76
CA THR A 565 -17.06 20.63 -4.08
C THR A 565 -18.19 21.48 -4.68
N SER A 566 -19.33 21.56 -4.02
CA SER A 566 -20.39 22.51 -4.37
C SER A 566 -20.55 23.67 -3.38
N GLY A 567 -19.65 23.80 -2.40
CA GLY A 567 -19.70 24.84 -1.35
C GLY A 567 -20.97 24.79 -0.50
N ARG A 568 -21.55 23.59 -0.33
CA ARG A 568 -22.74 23.38 0.50
C ARG A 568 -22.27 23.15 1.93
N SER A 569 -22.87 23.84 2.88
CA SER A 569 -22.49 23.81 4.31
C SER A 569 -22.45 22.44 5.01
N GLY A 570 -23.00 21.37 4.41
CA GLY A 570 -22.86 20.00 4.93
C GLY A 570 -21.66 19.24 4.37
N ILE A 571 -20.94 19.83 3.42
CA ILE A 571 -19.65 19.35 2.93
C ILE A 571 -18.59 20.07 3.76
N VAL A 572 -17.79 19.30 4.46
CA VAL A 572 -16.74 19.83 5.35
C VAL A 572 -15.42 19.18 4.98
N MET A 573 -14.45 20.01 4.62
CA MET A 573 -13.11 19.56 4.26
C MET A 573 -12.11 20.20 5.21
N HIS A 574 -11.33 19.39 5.89
CA HIS A 574 -10.31 19.82 6.84
C HIS A 574 -8.91 19.42 6.36
N ASP A 575 -7.95 20.31 6.58
CA ASP A 575 -6.51 20.06 6.40
C ASP A 575 -6.13 19.60 4.99
N LEU A 576 -6.42 20.46 4.02
CA LEU A 576 -6.09 20.23 2.63
C LEU A 576 -4.74 20.84 2.28
N LEU A 577 -3.98 20.18 1.42
CA LEU A 577 -2.77 20.76 0.84
C LEU A 577 -2.48 20.34 -0.60
N THR A 578 -1.77 21.22 -1.29
CA THR A 578 -1.13 20.93 -2.57
C THR A 578 0.37 21.13 -2.51
N ARG A 579 1.12 20.36 -3.31
CA ARG A 579 2.59 20.42 -3.37
C ARG A 579 3.08 20.29 -4.80
N PHE A 580 3.97 21.18 -5.22
CA PHE A 580 4.77 20.96 -6.41
C PHE A 580 6.07 20.24 -6.02
N LEU A 581 6.29 19.07 -6.61
CA LEU A 581 7.44 18.23 -6.30
C LEU A 581 8.65 18.66 -7.12
N ASN A 582 8.50 18.66 -8.44
CA ASN A 582 9.50 19.02 -9.44
C ASN A 582 8.82 19.16 -10.82
N GLY A 583 9.59 19.26 -11.90
CA GLY A 583 9.07 19.23 -13.27
C GLY A 583 8.65 20.61 -13.78
N SER A 584 7.53 20.68 -14.50
CA SER A 584 6.98 21.91 -15.09
C SER A 584 5.54 22.15 -14.63
N GLY A 585 5.02 23.37 -14.83
CA GLY A 585 3.65 23.71 -14.49
C GLY A 585 3.32 23.64 -12.99
N GLY A 586 2.10 23.22 -12.64
CA GLY A 586 1.68 23.21 -11.23
C GLY A 586 0.18 22.99 -10.97
N ILE A 587 -0.27 23.40 -9.78
CA ILE A 587 -1.67 23.37 -9.36
C ILE A 587 -2.08 24.79 -8.96
N ASP A 588 -3.10 25.36 -9.60
CA ASP A 588 -3.46 26.77 -9.50
C ASP A 588 -4.17 27.12 -8.18
N SER A 589 -4.82 26.15 -7.53
CA SER A 589 -5.45 26.32 -6.21
C SER A 589 -5.62 24.99 -5.46
N VAL A 590 -5.85 25.03 -4.15
CA VAL A 590 -6.07 23.82 -3.34
C VAL A 590 -7.48 23.28 -3.59
N ILE A 591 -8.51 24.09 -3.36
CA ILE A 591 -9.92 23.67 -3.42
C ILE A 591 -10.81 24.79 -3.96
N ASP A 592 -11.64 24.52 -4.96
CA ASP A 592 -12.67 25.45 -5.47
C ASP A 592 -12.15 26.89 -5.72
N GLY A 593 -10.93 27.03 -6.25
CA GLY A 593 -10.24 28.31 -6.48
C GLY A 593 -9.60 28.96 -5.24
N THR A 594 -9.66 28.32 -4.08
CA THR A 594 -9.10 28.76 -2.79
C THR A 594 -7.76 28.07 -2.49
N GLY A 595 -6.86 28.79 -1.83
CA GLY A 595 -5.48 28.34 -1.57
C GLY A 595 -4.51 28.82 -2.65
N ALA A 596 -3.25 29.05 -2.27
CA ALA A 596 -2.24 29.55 -3.18
C ALA A 596 -1.87 28.50 -4.26
N ALA A 597 -1.47 28.98 -5.44
CA ALA A 597 -0.90 28.12 -6.46
C ALA A 597 0.44 27.54 -6.02
N VAL A 598 0.74 26.33 -6.47
CA VAL A 598 2.06 25.68 -6.32
C VAL A 598 2.68 25.42 -7.69
N ASP A 599 3.95 25.80 -7.83
CA ASP A 599 4.75 25.64 -9.05
C ASP A 599 6.25 25.68 -8.71
N ALA A 600 7.12 25.74 -9.73
CA ALA A 600 8.57 25.82 -9.53
C ALA A 600 9.05 27.07 -8.76
N THR A 601 8.26 28.16 -8.74
CA THR A 601 8.58 29.40 -8.01
C THR A 601 8.05 29.39 -6.58
N ASN A 602 6.94 28.69 -6.36
CA ASN A 602 6.34 28.45 -5.06
C ASN A 602 6.03 26.95 -4.89
N PRO A 603 6.99 26.11 -4.46
CA PRO A 603 6.79 24.67 -4.43
C PRO A 603 5.77 24.20 -3.38
N GLY A 604 5.33 25.09 -2.49
CA GLY A 604 4.40 24.77 -1.41
C GLY A 604 5.08 24.11 -0.19
N PRO A 605 4.29 23.50 0.71
CA PRO A 605 2.87 23.21 0.54
C PRO A 605 2.00 24.48 0.59
N ALA A 606 0.97 24.55 -0.26
CA ALA A 606 -0.13 25.48 -0.09
C ALA A 606 -1.24 24.77 0.69
N GLN A 607 -1.81 25.43 1.70
CA GLN A 607 -2.71 24.81 2.67
C GLN A 607 -4.06 25.53 2.74
N VAL A 608 -5.13 24.79 2.96
CA VAL A 608 -6.46 25.27 3.35
C VAL A 608 -6.92 24.44 4.55
N VAL A 609 -7.08 25.09 5.71
CA VAL A 609 -7.43 24.41 6.97
C VAL A 609 -8.88 23.98 6.98
N ASP A 610 -9.80 24.86 6.58
CA ASP A 610 -11.23 24.60 6.55
C ASP A 610 -11.81 25.07 5.21
N ALA A 611 -12.63 24.22 4.60
CA ALA A 611 -13.52 24.59 3.50
C ALA A 611 -14.93 24.02 3.73
N HIS A 612 -15.93 24.82 3.36
CA HIS A 612 -17.36 24.59 3.59
C HIS A 612 -18.18 24.83 2.32
#